data_AF-D0NI54-F1
#
_entry.id   AF-D0NI54-F1
#
_cell.length_a   1.000
_cell.length_b   1.000
_cell.length_c   1.000
_cell.angle_alpha   90.00
_cell.angle_beta   90.00
_cell.angle_gamma   90.00
#
_symmetry.space_group_name_H-M   'P 1'
#
loop_
_entity.id
_entity.type
_entity.pdbx_description
1 polymer ?
#
loop_
_entity_poly.entity_id
_entity_poly.type
_entity_poly.pdbx_seq_one_letter_code
_entity_poly.pdbx_strand_id
1 'polypeptide(L)'
;MAHEIGHALARHTAESMSMLPLMYLQFILGMESPLLKYIFQFAFNLPFSRSQEAEADHIGIMLLASACYDPSEAPRLWKAFTAFYADPEAGEDELELDFDWISTHPSNRKRERALDGLVEAALEVQRRSSWCAFLQKKVLEFVGANTEAELLHHIRAAMTQAQAEEAQANSTAALRPRRRNTIAAIHALESQEMLKIILDDAAMADGEKQQVAAASA
;
A
#
# COMPACT_ATOMS: atom_id res chain seq x y z
N MET A 1 -0.22 2.42 -0.01
CA MET A 1 0.03 3.05 1.30
C MET A 1 -0.38 4.53 1.35
N ALA A 2 0.16 5.41 0.50
CA ALA A 2 -0.22 6.84 0.54
C ALA A 2 -1.73 7.11 0.33
N HIS A 3 -2.39 6.29 -0.48
CA HIS A 3 -3.84 6.28 -0.66
C HIS A 3 -4.60 6.05 0.67
N GLU A 4 -4.22 5.05 1.46
CA GLU A 4 -4.80 4.79 2.79
C GLU A 4 -4.58 5.93 3.78
N ILE A 5 -3.40 6.55 3.73
CA ILE A 5 -3.12 7.76 4.53
C ILE A 5 -4.03 8.90 4.07
N GLY A 6 -4.30 9.01 2.77
CA GLY A 6 -5.30 9.93 2.21
C GLY A 6 -6.69 9.72 2.79
N HIS A 7 -7.17 8.48 2.86
CA HIS A 7 -8.44 8.14 3.53
C HIS A 7 -8.45 8.56 5.00
N ALA A 8 -7.36 8.30 5.72
CA ALA A 8 -7.24 8.68 7.12
C ALA A 8 -7.23 10.20 7.31
N LEU A 9 -6.52 10.93 6.45
CA LEU A 9 -6.41 12.39 6.51
C LEU A 9 -7.75 13.07 6.19
N ALA A 10 -8.47 12.58 5.19
CA ALA A 10 -9.80 13.06 4.82
C ALA A 10 -10.92 12.52 5.73
N ARG A 11 -10.59 11.63 6.68
CA ARG A 11 -11.52 11.06 7.68
C ARG A 11 -12.70 10.32 7.06
N HIS A 12 -12.51 9.69 5.90
CA HIS A 12 -13.58 9.00 5.17
C HIS A 12 -14.31 7.93 6.01
N THR A 13 -13.60 7.19 6.87
CA THR A 13 -14.23 6.25 7.80
C THR A 13 -15.21 6.92 8.76
N ALA A 14 -14.83 8.08 9.33
CA ALA A 14 -15.69 8.82 10.24
C ALA A 14 -16.91 9.41 9.51
N GLU A 15 -16.70 9.86 8.27
CA GLU A 15 -17.77 10.35 7.39
C GLU A 15 -18.81 9.25 7.10
N SER A 16 -18.35 8.06 6.72
CA SER A 16 -19.21 6.90 6.49
C SER A 16 -19.93 6.46 7.76
N MET A 17 -19.26 6.49 8.92
CA MET A 17 -19.90 6.20 10.21
C MET A 17 -20.96 7.24 10.60
N SER A 18 -20.79 8.51 10.21
CA SER A 18 -21.75 9.57 10.52
C SER A 18 -23.09 9.40 9.81
N MET A 19 -23.15 8.59 8.75
CA MET A 19 -24.39 8.25 8.04
C MET A 19 -25.16 7.08 8.67
N LEU A 20 -24.53 6.29 9.55
CA LEU A 20 -25.18 5.15 10.21
C LEU A 20 -26.42 5.52 11.04
N PRO A 21 -26.44 6.63 11.82
CA PRO A 21 -27.64 7.04 12.56
C PRO A 21 -28.83 7.34 11.65
N LEU A 22 -28.61 7.85 10.43
CA LEU A 22 -29.68 8.10 9.46
C LEU A 22 -30.32 6.80 8.98
N MET A 23 -29.48 5.78 8.72
CA MET A 23 -29.94 4.43 8.38
C MET A 23 -30.70 3.78 9.56
N TYR A 24 -30.23 3.99 10.78
CA TYR A 24 -30.88 3.44 11.98
C TYR A 24 -32.21 4.15 12.30
N LEU A 25 -32.32 5.45 12.03
CA LEU A 25 -33.56 6.20 12.16
C LEU A 25 -34.64 5.67 11.22
N GLN A 26 -34.27 5.29 9.98
CA GLN A 26 -35.20 4.65 9.04
C GLN A 26 -35.76 3.33 9.59
N PHE A 27 -34.92 2.52 10.25
CA PHE A 27 -35.34 1.28 10.90
C PHE A 27 -36.35 1.57 12.03
N ILE A 28 -36.06 2.55 12.90
CA ILE A 28 -36.94 2.93 14.03
C ILE A 28 -38.31 3.46 13.54
N LEU A 29 -38.33 4.22 12.44
CA LEU A 29 -39.56 4.81 11.90
C LEU A 29 -40.42 3.81 11.10
N GLY A 30 -40.01 2.54 11.00
CA GLY A 30 -40.77 1.51 10.27
C GLY A 30 -40.83 1.76 8.76
N MET A 31 -39.93 2.58 8.23
CA MET A 31 -39.82 2.89 6.80
C MET A 31 -39.06 1.80 6.05
N GLU A 32 -39.30 0.53 6.36
CA GLU A 32 -38.64 -0.59 5.69
C GLU A 32 -39.25 -0.81 4.31
N SER A 33 -38.70 -0.11 3.31
CA SER A 33 -39.00 -0.39 1.92
C SER A 33 -37.74 -0.86 1.20
N PRO A 34 -37.81 -1.99 0.46
CA PRO A 34 -36.70 -2.44 -0.37
C PRO A 34 -36.22 -1.33 -1.32
N LEU A 35 -37.16 -0.52 -1.83
CA LEU A 35 -36.88 0.63 -2.67
C LEU A 35 -36.00 1.68 -1.99
N LEU A 36 -36.27 2.04 -0.72
CA LEU A 36 -35.44 3.00 0.00
C LEU A 36 -34.03 2.47 0.26
N LYS A 37 -33.88 1.17 0.54
CA LYS A 37 -32.57 0.54 0.66
C LYS A 37 -31.77 0.65 -0.66
N TYR A 38 -32.40 0.39 -1.80
CA TYR A 38 -31.77 0.57 -3.11
C TYR A 38 -31.43 2.03 -3.39
N ILE A 39 -32.31 2.98 -3.06
CA ILE A 39 -32.03 4.42 -3.21
C ILE A 39 -30.83 4.82 -2.36
N PHE A 40 -30.76 4.41 -1.09
CA PHE A 40 -29.61 4.72 -0.24
C PHE A 40 -28.31 4.11 -0.77
N GLN A 41 -28.35 2.85 -1.21
CA GLN A 41 -27.17 2.18 -1.74
C GLN A 41 -26.67 2.82 -3.04
N PHE A 42 -27.55 3.11 -3.99
CA PHE A 42 -27.15 3.64 -5.30
C PHE A 42 -26.99 5.16 -5.33
N ALA A 43 -27.84 5.93 -4.64
CA ALA A 43 -27.84 7.38 -4.70
C ALA A 43 -26.88 8.03 -3.70
N PHE A 44 -26.60 7.36 -2.58
CA PHE A 44 -25.71 7.90 -1.55
C PHE A 44 -24.42 7.09 -1.44
N ASN A 45 -24.48 5.78 -1.26
CA ASN A 45 -23.28 5.00 -0.95
C ASN A 45 -22.29 4.90 -2.12
N LEU A 46 -22.76 4.54 -3.33
CA LEU A 46 -21.90 4.42 -4.51
C LEU A 46 -21.20 5.73 -4.95
N PRO A 47 -21.91 6.86 -5.14
CA PRO A 47 -21.26 8.09 -5.58
C PRO A 47 -20.32 8.66 -4.52
N PHE A 48 -20.68 8.53 -3.24
CA PHE A 48 -19.86 8.98 -2.12
C PHE A 48 -18.58 8.17 -1.98
N SER A 49 -18.67 6.84 -2.10
CA SER A 49 -17.50 5.97 -2.15
C SER A 49 -16.57 6.39 -3.31
N ARG A 50 -17.09 6.65 -4.51
CA ARG A 50 -16.27 7.07 -5.66
C ARG A 50 -15.61 8.44 -5.48
N SER A 51 -16.28 9.40 -4.84
CA SER A 51 -15.65 10.70 -4.55
C SER A 51 -14.56 10.57 -3.49
N GLN A 52 -14.77 9.74 -2.47
CA GLN A 52 -13.77 9.46 -1.43
C GLN A 52 -12.51 8.80 -2.00
N GLU A 53 -12.65 7.85 -2.92
CA GLU A 53 -11.50 7.26 -3.63
C GLU A 53 -10.71 8.31 -4.42
N ALA A 54 -11.41 9.20 -5.14
CA ALA A 54 -10.77 10.25 -5.95
C ALA A 54 -10.05 11.30 -5.08
N GLU A 55 -10.64 11.67 -3.94
CA GLU A 55 -10.02 12.54 -2.95
C GLU A 55 -8.79 11.87 -2.31
N ALA A 56 -8.90 10.61 -1.91
CA ALA A 56 -7.80 9.85 -1.36
C ALA A 56 -6.65 9.65 -2.38
N ASP A 57 -6.96 9.44 -3.66
CA ASP A 57 -5.97 9.43 -4.75
C ASP A 57 -5.25 10.76 -4.89
N HIS A 58 -6.00 11.86 -4.87
CA HIS A 58 -5.44 13.21 -4.96
C HIS A 58 -4.52 13.52 -3.79
N ILE A 59 -4.97 13.27 -2.56
CA ILE A 59 -4.15 13.46 -1.36
C ILE A 59 -2.94 12.53 -1.41
N GLY A 60 -3.14 11.26 -1.76
CA GLY A 60 -2.10 10.24 -1.81
C GLY A 60 -0.97 10.55 -2.77
N ILE A 61 -1.25 11.01 -4.00
CA ILE A 61 -0.21 11.36 -4.97
C ILE A 61 0.57 12.61 -4.56
N MET A 62 -0.09 13.59 -3.92
CA MET A 62 0.58 14.77 -3.37
C MET A 62 1.46 14.39 -2.17
N LEU A 63 1.00 13.45 -1.33
CA LEU A 63 1.80 12.91 -0.23
C LEU A 63 3.03 12.16 -0.75
N LEU A 64 2.89 11.31 -1.78
CA LEU A 64 4.01 10.63 -2.44
C LEU A 64 5.07 11.63 -2.91
N ALA A 65 4.64 12.66 -3.64
CA ALA A 65 5.51 13.73 -4.11
C ALA A 65 6.20 14.47 -2.95
N SER A 66 5.46 14.82 -1.90
CA SER A 66 6.00 15.48 -0.70
C SER A 66 6.98 14.59 0.07
N ALA A 67 6.82 13.27 0.02
CA ALA A 67 7.74 12.29 0.58
C ALA A 67 8.90 11.97 -0.36
N CYS A 68 9.03 12.70 -1.47
CA CYS A 68 10.13 12.60 -2.44
C CYS A 68 10.17 11.27 -3.21
N TYR A 69 9.03 10.57 -3.29
CA TYR A 69 8.82 9.47 -4.22
C TYR A 69 8.41 9.99 -5.59
N ASP A 70 8.68 9.22 -6.65
CA ASP A 70 8.23 9.54 -8.00
C ASP A 70 6.69 9.40 -8.11
N PRO A 71 5.94 10.51 -8.29
CA PRO A 71 4.48 10.46 -8.38
C PRO A 71 4.00 9.78 -9.68
N SER A 72 4.85 9.62 -10.70
CA SER A 72 4.51 8.95 -11.95
C SER A 72 4.35 7.43 -11.79
N GLU A 73 4.83 6.87 -10.67
CA GLU A 73 4.63 5.46 -10.34
C GLU A 73 3.19 5.16 -9.89
N ALA A 74 2.43 6.16 -9.43
CA ALA A 74 1.04 5.97 -9.01
C ALA A 74 0.12 5.49 -10.15
N PRO A 75 0.06 6.15 -11.33
CA PRO A 75 -0.72 5.62 -12.46
C PRO A 75 -0.14 4.31 -13.02
N ARG A 76 1.19 4.12 -12.99
CA ARG A 76 1.84 2.88 -13.45
C ARG A 76 1.42 1.67 -12.62
N LEU A 77 1.32 1.83 -11.31
CA LEU A 77 0.83 0.79 -10.40
C LEU A 77 -0.58 0.34 -10.80
N TRP A 78 -1.50 1.29 -11.03
CA TRP A 78 -2.86 0.96 -11.44
C TRP A 78 -2.95 0.33 -12.82
N LYS A 79 -2.13 0.80 -13.76
CA LYS A 79 -1.99 0.17 -15.08
C LYS A 79 -1.51 -1.28 -14.96
N ALA A 80 -0.52 -1.54 -14.10
CA ALA A 80 -0.02 -2.88 -13.84
C ALA A 80 -1.09 -3.77 -13.18
N PHE A 81 -1.87 -3.24 -12.23
CA PHE A 81 -3.00 -3.97 -11.65
C PHE A 81 -4.09 -4.28 -12.66
N THR A 82 -4.50 -3.30 -13.47
CA THR A 82 -5.48 -3.53 -14.55
C THR A 82 -4.97 -4.59 -15.54
N ALA A 83 -3.69 -4.57 -15.90
CA ALA A 83 -3.12 -5.55 -16.81
C ALA A 83 -2.99 -6.95 -16.18
N PHE A 84 -2.62 -7.04 -14.90
CA PHE A 84 -2.46 -8.29 -14.18
C PHE A 84 -3.79 -9.01 -13.96
N TYR A 85 -4.86 -8.24 -13.73
CA TYR A 85 -6.18 -8.77 -13.40
C TYR A 85 -7.22 -8.63 -14.52
N ALA A 86 -6.82 -8.20 -15.72
CA ALA A 86 -7.69 -8.25 -16.88
C ALA A 86 -8.02 -9.71 -17.19
N ASP A 87 -9.17 -10.18 -16.71
CA ASP A 87 -9.79 -11.39 -17.23
C ASP A 87 -10.17 -11.12 -18.71
N PRO A 88 -9.69 -11.91 -19.68
CA PRO A 88 -10.04 -11.72 -21.08
C PRO A 88 -11.56 -11.81 -21.37
N GLU A 89 -12.38 -12.31 -20.45
CA GLU A 89 -13.84 -12.34 -20.57
C GLU A 89 -14.59 -11.27 -19.74
N ALA A 90 -13.91 -10.50 -18.87
CA ALA A 90 -14.55 -9.44 -18.08
C ALA A 90 -14.72 -8.16 -18.91
N GLY A 91 -15.95 -7.65 -18.99
CA GLY A 91 -16.28 -6.41 -19.66
C GLY A 91 -15.56 -5.19 -19.07
N GLU A 92 -15.42 -4.12 -19.86
CA GLU A 92 -14.57 -2.94 -19.60
C GLU A 92 -14.80 -2.20 -18.26
N ASP A 93 -15.88 -2.52 -17.53
CA ASP A 93 -16.34 -1.77 -16.35
C ASP A 93 -16.37 -2.58 -15.03
N GLU A 94 -16.09 -3.89 -15.04
CA GLU A 94 -16.14 -4.72 -13.83
C GLU A 94 -14.87 -5.57 -13.69
N LEU A 95 -13.90 -5.04 -12.95
CA LEU A 95 -12.88 -5.87 -12.29
C LEU A 95 -13.50 -6.37 -10.97
N GLU A 96 -14.43 -7.32 -11.05
CA GLU A 96 -14.86 -8.06 -9.85
C GLU A 96 -13.74 -9.04 -9.47
N LEU A 97 -12.94 -8.66 -8.47
CA LEU A 97 -11.81 -9.44 -8.00
C LEU A 97 -11.87 -9.60 -6.49
N ASP A 98 -11.79 -10.86 -6.05
CA ASP A 98 -11.76 -11.29 -4.65
C ASP A 98 -10.34 -11.06 -4.04
N PHE A 99 -9.99 -9.78 -3.83
CA PHE A 99 -8.88 -9.34 -3.00
C PHE A 99 -9.42 -8.26 -2.05
N ASP A 100 -9.26 -8.45 -0.72
CA ASP A 100 -9.81 -7.54 0.31
C ASP A 100 -9.57 -6.05 0.00
N TRP A 101 -8.43 -5.69 -0.62
CA TRP A 101 -8.10 -4.31 -0.97
C TRP A 101 -8.79 -3.77 -2.24
N ILE A 102 -8.99 -4.59 -3.29
CA ILE A 102 -9.68 -4.17 -4.53
C ILE A 102 -11.19 -4.17 -4.31
N SER A 103 -11.68 -5.10 -3.49
CA SER A 103 -13.07 -5.18 -3.06
C SER A 103 -13.48 -3.93 -2.29
N THR A 104 -12.60 -3.36 -1.46
CA THR A 104 -12.86 -2.09 -0.75
C THR A 104 -12.49 -0.85 -1.56
N HIS A 105 -11.50 -0.95 -2.46
CA HIS A 105 -11.05 0.14 -3.34
C HIS A 105 -11.11 -0.29 -4.81
N PRO A 106 -12.28 -0.21 -5.46
CA PRO A 106 -12.42 -0.66 -6.84
C PRO A 106 -11.51 0.15 -7.76
N SER A 107 -10.67 -0.58 -8.51
CA SER A 107 -9.85 0.00 -9.56
C SER A 107 -10.68 0.22 -10.82
N ASN A 108 -10.46 1.33 -11.52
CA ASN A 108 -10.98 1.51 -12.87
C ASN A 108 -9.96 2.28 -13.71
N ARG A 109 -9.99 2.10 -15.04
CA ARG A 109 -9.16 2.88 -15.98
C ARG A 109 -9.35 4.40 -15.82
N LYS A 110 -10.47 4.85 -15.23
CA LYS A 110 -10.74 6.25 -14.94
C LYS A 110 -9.84 6.78 -13.81
N ARG A 111 -9.49 5.97 -12.80
CA ARG A 111 -8.54 6.31 -11.72
C ARG A 111 -7.12 6.42 -12.24
N GLU A 112 -6.69 5.48 -13.10
CA GLU A 112 -5.40 5.56 -13.79
C GLU A 112 -5.26 6.92 -14.52
N ARG A 113 -6.26 7.28 -15.35
CA ARG A 113 -6.27 8.55 -16.09
C ARG A 113 -6.34 9.77 -15.16
N ALA A 114 -7.10 9.69 -14.07
CA ALA A 114 -7.19 10.77 -13.10
C ALA A 114 -5.85 11.03 -12.41
N LEU A 115 -5.17 9.96 -11.98
CA LEU A 115 -3.84 10.04 -11.37
C LEU A 115 -2.80 10.55 -12.36
N ASP A 116 -2.83 10.09 -13.61
CA ASP A 116 -1.95 10.58 -14.68
C ASP A 116 -2.09 12.10 -14.87
N GLY A 117 -3.32 12.61 -14.87
CA GLY A 117 -3.61 14.05 -14.92
C GLY A 117 -3.13 14.85 -13.71
N LEU A 118 -2.84 14.20 -12.58
CA LEU A 118 -2.33 14.83 -11.35
C LEU A 118 -0.79 14.80 -11.25
N VAL A 119 -0.10 14.00 -12.07
CA VAL A 119 1.35 13.81 -11.99
C VAL A 119 2.11 15.13 -12.07
N GLU A 120 1.78 16.01 -13.01
CA GLU A 120 2.50 17.28 -13.17
C GLU A 120 2.34 18.19 -11.94
N ALA A 121 1.13 18.25 -11.38
CA ALA A 121 0.88 19.01 -10.16
C ALA A 121 1.65 18.42 -8.96
N ALA A 122 1.71 17.10 -8.86
CA ALA A 122 2.47 16.40 -7.82
C ALA A 122 3.99 16.64 -7.98
N LEU A 123 4.52 16.60 -9.21
CA LEU A 123 5.92 16.92 -9.49
C LEU A 123 6.26 18.37 -9.11
N GLU A 124 5.33 19.31 -9.29
CA GLU A 124 5.53 20.69 -8.82
C GLU A 124 5.58 20.77 -7.28
N VAL A 125 4.74 20.02 -6.56
CA VAL A 125 4.82 19.90 -5.09
C VAL A 125 6.18 19.36 -4.66
N GLN A 126 6.66 18.31 -5.32
CA GLN A 126 7.98 17.73 -5.05
C GLN A 126 9.10 18.76 -5.31
N ARG A 127 9.06 19.49 -6.44
CA ARG A 127 10.06 20.52 -6.78
C ARG A 127 10.12 21.66 -5.77
N ARG A 128 8.97 22.07 -5.22
CA ARG A 128 8.89 23.12 -4.18
C ARG A 128 9.38 22.64 -2.82
N SER A 129 9.40 21.33 -2.60
CA SER A 129 9.78 20.69 -1.34
C SER A 129 11.30 20.68 -1.20
N SER A 130 11.87 21.69 -0.55
CA SER A 130 13.32 21.86 -0.40
C SER A 130 14.03 20.68 0.30
N TRP A 131 13.29 19.92 1.11
CA TRP A 131 13.81 18.74 1.80
C TRP A 131 14.06 17.55 0.85
N CYS A 132 13.46 17.50 -0.34
CA CYS A 132 13.68 16.40 -1.27
C CYS A 132 15.10 16.37 -1.81
N ALA A 133 15.64 17.53 -2.21
CA ALA A 133 17.03 17.65 -2.62
C ALA A 133 17.99 17.30 -1.47
N PHE A 134 17.66 17.70 -0.24
CA PHE A 134 18.44 17.36 0.94
C PHE A 134 18.44 15.85 1.23
N LEU A 135 17.26 15.22 1.19
CA LEU A 135 17.09 13.79 1.44
C LEU A 135 17.86 12.97 0.40
N GLN A 136 17.72 13.29 -0.89
CA GLN A 136 18.42 12.59 -1.96
C GLN A 136 19.94 12.65 -1.78
N LYS A 137 20.48 13.82 -1.43
CA LYS A 137 21.91 13.98 -1.12
C LYS A 137 22.35 13.10 0.06
N LYS A 138 21.55 13.04 1.13
CA LYS A 138 21.85 12.23 2.31
C LYS A 138 21.80 10.73 2.03
N VAL A 139 20.85 10.28 1.22
CA VAL A 139 20.77 8.88 0.78
C VAL A 139 21.99 8.50 -0.04
N LEU A 140 22.41 9.34 -0.99
CA LEU A 140 23.62 9.11 -1.79
C LEU A 140 24.88 9.02 -0.92
N GLU A 141 25.03 9.94 0.04
CA GLU A 141 26.13 9.93 1.02
C GLU A 141 26.13 8.63 1.85
N PHE A 142 24.96 8.19 2.33
CA PHE A 142 24.83 6.97 3.13
C PHE A 142 25.14 5.69 2.35
N VAL A 143 24.69 5.62 1.09
CA VAL A 143 24.94 4.45 0.22
C VAL A 143 26.36 4.48 -0.40
N GLY A 144 27.12 5.56 -0.17
CA GLY A 144 28.46 5.74 -0.75
C GLY A 144 28.46 5.89 -2.26
N ALA A 145 27.32 6.28 -2.86
CA ALA A 145 27.18 6.53 -4.28
C ALA A 145 27.39 8.03 -4.56
N ASN A 146 28.21 8.37 -5.54
CA ASN A 146 28.49 9.76 -5.88
C ASN A 146 27.43 10.33 -6.84
N THR A 147 26.67 9.47 -7.51
CA THR A 147 25.60 9.84 -8.44
C THR A 147 24.40 8.88 -8.34
N GLU A 148 23.23 9.35 -8.77
CA GLU A 148 22.03 8.52 -8.87
C GLU A 148 22.23 7.33 -9.82
N ALA A 149 22.99 7.51 -10.91
CA ALA A 149 23.32 6.44 -11.84
C ALA A 149 24.14 5.32 -11.18
N GLU A 150 25.08 5.68 -10.32
CA GLU A 150 25.89 4.73 -9.54
C GLU A 150 25.04 3.96 -8.53
N LEU A 151 24.14 4.66 -7.83
CA LEU A 151 23.15 4.02 -6.94
C LEU A 151 22.27 3.02 -7.70
N LEU A 152 21.69 3.43 -8.83
CA LEU A 152 20.84 2.55 -9.64
C LEU A 152 21.62 1.35 -10.20
N HIS A 153 22.89 1.54 -10.55
CA HIS A 153 23.78 0.44 -10.93
C HIS A 153 23.97 -0.55 -9.79
N HIS A 154 24.23 -0.08 -8.56
CA HIS A 154 24.36 -0.94 -7.37
C HIS A 154 23.07 -1.71 -7.07
N ILE A 155 21.92 -1.03 -7.13
CA ILE A 155 20.61 -1.67 -6.92
C ILE A 155 20.36 -2.77 -7.95
N ARG A 156 20.60 -2.49 -9.25
CA ARG A 156 20.44 -3.50 -10.30
C ARG A 156 21.39 -4.67 -10.12
N ALA A 157 22.66 -4.42 -9.80
CA ALA A 157 23.63 -5.46 -9.53
C ALA A 157 23.18 -6.37 -8.37
N ALA A 158 22.74 -5.77 -7.26
CA ALA A 158 22.22 -6.51 -6.11
C ALA A 158 20.96 -7.32 -6.47
N MET A 159 20.01 -6.75 -7.21
CA MET A 159 18.82 -7.48 -7.66
C MET A 159 19.17 -8.64 -8.60
N THR A 160 20.10 -8.45 -9.53
CA THR A 160 20.55 -9.56 -10.41
C THR A 160 21.26 -10.66 -9.65
N GLN A 161 22.02 -10.32 -8.59
CA GLN A 161 22.64 -11.31 -7.71
C GLN A 161 21.57 -12.08 -6.93
N ALA A 162 20.59 -11.40 -6.33
CA ALA A 162 19.48 -12.05 -5.63
C ALA A 162 18.67 -12.98 -6.55
N GLN A 163 18.40 -12.56 -7.78
CA GLN A 163 17.73 -13.41 -8.79
C GLN A 163 18.59 -14.61 -9.20
N ALA A 164 19.91 -14.45 -9.31
CA ALA A 164 20.82 -15.54 -9.61
C ALA A 164 20.91 -16.55 -8.45
N GLU A 165 20.94 -16.08 -7.21
CA GLU A 165 20.87 -16.90 -6.00
C GLU A 165 19.54 -17.65 -5.92
N GLU A 166 18.41 -16.99 -6.21
CA GLU A 166 17.09 -17.63 -6.27
C GLU A 166 17.01 -18.69 -7.38
N ALA A 167 17.60 -18.43 -8.55
CA ALA A 167 17.70 -19.40 -9.63
C ALA A 167 18.59 -20.61 -9.26
N GLN A 168 19.68 -20.38 -8.53
CA GLN A 168 20.52 -21.45 -7.98
C GLN A 168 19.80 -22.25 -6.89
N ALA A 169 19.05 -21.59 -6.00
CA ALA A 169 18.22 -22.24 -4.99
C ALA A 169 17.09 -23.06 -5.63
N ASN A 170 16.43 -22.56 -6.68
CA ASN A 170 15.38 -23.28 -7.40
C ASN A 170 15.92 -24.46 -8.22
N SER A 171 17.13 -24.38 -8.76
CA SER A 171 17.76 -25.49 -9.48
C SER A 171 18.26 -26.60 -8.54
N THR A 172 18.69 -26.25 -7.32
CA THR A 172 19.02 -27.23 -6.26
C THR A 172 17.79 -27.81 -5.57
N ALA A 173 16.69 -27.05 -5.48
CA ALA A 173 15.41 -27.52 -4.93
C ALA A 173 14.64 -28.51 -5.83
N ALA A 174 15.01 -28.66 -7.10
CA ALA A 174 14.40 -29.62 -8.03
C ALA A 174 14.53 -31.11 -7.58
N LEU A 175 15.32 -31.40 -6.56
CA LEU A 175 15.46 -32.71 -5.91
C LEU A 175 14.57 -32.92 -4.67
N ARG A 176 13.72 -31.96 -4.29
CA ARG A 176 12.75 -32.09 -3.19
C ARG A 176 11.35 -31.63 -3.62
N PRO A 177 10.28 -32.34 -3.24
CA PRO A 177 8.92 -31.97 -3.63
C PRO A 177 8.54 -30.58 -3.07
N ARG A 178 8.16 -29.68 -3.97
CA ARG A 178 7.77 -28.29 -3.71
C ARG A 178 6.46 -28.25 -2.91
N ARG A 179 6.48 -27.85 -1.64
CA ARG A 179 5.27 -27.29 -1.00
C ARG A 179 5.03 -25.91 -1.63
N ARG A 180 3.84 -25.69 -2.18
CA ARG A 180 3.44 -24.36 -2.69
C ARG A 180 3.37 -23.41 -1.50
N ASN A 181 4.37 -22.56 -1.34
CA ASN A 181 4.31 -21.45 -0.39
C ASN A 181 3.60 -20.30 -1.10
N THR A 182 2.36 -20.03 -0.71
CA THR A 182 1.61 -18.84 -1.12
C THR A 182 2.27 -17.59 -0.51
N ILE A 183 1.98 -16.39 -1.04
CA ILE A 183 2.46 -15.11 -0.47
C ILE A 183 2.10 -15.01 1.03
N ALA A 184 0.92 -15.53 1.42
CA ALA A 184 0.51 -15.63 2.82
C ALA A 184 1.43 -16.54 3.66
N ALA A 185 1.95 -17.63 3.09
CA ALA A 185 2.89 -18.51 3.78
C ALA A 185 4.27 -17.85 3.94
N ILE A 186 4.71 -17.05 2.97
CA ILE A 186 5.95 -16.28 3.05
C ILE A 186 5.85 -15.20 4.12
N HIS A 187 4.78 -14.40 4.13
CA HIS A 187 4.55 -13.40 5.17
C HIS A 187 4.37 -14.00 6.57
N ALA A 188 3.75 -15.18 6.68
CA ALA A 188 3.65 -15.88 7.96
C ALA A 188 5.02 -16.34 8.48
N LEU A 189 5.92 -16.77 7.58
CA LEU A 189 7.29 -17.14 7.94
C LEU A 189 8.11 -15.91 8.34
N GLU A 190 8.05 -14.82 7.55
CA GLU A 190 8.71 -13.56 7.87
C GLU A 190 8.21 -12.96 9.19
N SER A 191 6.90 -13.00 9.43
CA SER A 191 6.31 -12.55 10.70
C SER A 191 6.77 -13.40 11.88
N GLN A 192 6.97 -14.71 11.69
CA GLN A 192 7.48 -15.58 12.74
C GLN A 192 8.97 -15.37 13.01
N GLU A 193 9.78 -15.09 11.99
CA GLU A 193 11.19 -14.73 12.18
C GLU A 193 11.34 -13.38 12.86
N MET A 194 10.55 -12.37 12.47
CA MET A 194 10.49 -11.10 13.16
C MET A 194 10.03 -11.24 14.61
N LEU A 195 9.05 -12.10 14.90
CA LEU A 195 8.60 -12.34 16.27
C LEU A 195 9.70 -12.97 17.13
N LYS A 196 10.51 -13.88 16.55
CA LYS A 196 11.65 -14.47 17.26
C LYS A 196 12.70 -13.42 17.59
N ILE A 197 13.06 -12.55 16.64
CA ILE A 197 14.03 -11.47 16.87
C ILE A 197 13.55 -10.55 18.00
N ILE A 198 12.26 -10.16 18.00
CA ILE A 198 11.68 -9.31 19.04
C ILE A 198 11.70 -9.99 20.42
N LEU A 199 11.41 -11.30 20.47
CA LEU A 199 11.41 -12.07 21.72
C LEU A 199 12.83 -12.33 22.24
N ASP A 200 13.79 -12.56 21.34
CA ASP A 200 15.20 -12.73 21.69
C ASP A 200 15.79 -11.40 22.21
N ASP A 201 15.47 -10.26 21.58
CA ASP A 201 15.83 -8.93 22.07
C ASP A 201 15.23 -8.63 23.45
N ALA A 202 13.97 -9.05 23.68
CA ALA A 202 13.32 -8.90 24.99
C ALA A 202 13.98 -9.79 26.07
N ALA A 203 14.37 -11.02 25.73
CA ALA A 203 15.06 -11.93 26.64
C ALA A 203 16.48 -11.43 26.99
N MET A 204 17.18 -10.84 26.03
CA MET A 204 18.49 -10.23 26.25
C MET A 204 18.39 -8.98 27.13
N ALA A 205 17.35 -8.16 26.93
CA ALA A 205 17.09 -6.98 27.76
C ALA A 205 16.71 -7.32 29.22
N ASP A 206 15.99 -8.42 29.45
CA ASP A 206 15.67 -8.90 30.80
C ASP A 206 16.88 -9.56 31.50
N GLY A 207 17.73 -10.26 30.74
CA GLY A 207 19.00 -10.80 31.23
C GLY A 207 19.97 -9.71 31.67
N GLU A 208 20.06 -8.60 30.91
CA GLU A 208 20.89 -7.45 31.26
C GLU A 208 20.38 -6.74 32.52
N LYS A 209 19.05 -6.59 32.69
CA LYS A 209 18.45 -6.05 33.92
C LYS A 209 18.71 -6.93 35.15
N GLN A 210 18.68 -8.26 35.02
CA GLN A 210 18.98 -9.17 36.12
C GLN A 210 20.47 -9.17 36.49
N GLN A 211 21.38 -9.05 35.53
CA GLN A 211 22.82 -8.90 35.80
C GLN A 211 23.14 -7.57 36.48
N VAL A 212 22.53 -6.47 36.04
CA VAL A 212 22.70 -5.15 36.67
C VAL A 212 22.15 -5.17 38.10
N ALA A 213 21.01 -5.80 38.35
CA ALA A 213 20.45 -5.94 39.69
C ALA A 213 21.33 -6.80 40.63
N ALA A 214 21.93 -7.88 40.11
CA ALA A 214 22.83 -8.76 40.87
C ALA A 214 24.21 -8.14 41.14
N ALA A 215 24.67 -7.19 40.33
CA ALA A 215 25.93 -6.47 40.53
C ALA A 215 25.81 -5.27 41.49
N SER A 216 24.58 -4.90 41.89
CA SER A 216 24.27 -3.79 42.79
C SER A 216 23.84 -4.21 44.21
N ALA A 217 23.99 -5.49 44.55
CA ALA A 217 23.78 -6.06 45.89
C ALA A 217 25.12 -6.53 46.49
#